data_AF-A0A7S1BA26-F1
#
_entry.id   AF-A0A7S1BA26-F1
#
_cell.length_a   1.000
_cell.length_b   1.000
_cell.length_c   1.000
_cell.angle_alpha   90.00
_cell.angle_beta   90.00
_cell.angle_gamma   90.00
#
_symmetry.space_group_name_H-M   'P 1'
#
loop_
_entity.id
_entity.type
_entity.pdbx_description
1 polymer ?
#
loop_
_entity_poly.entity_id
_entity_poly.type
_entity_poly.pdbx_seq_one_letter_code
_entity_poly.pdbx_strand_id
1 'polypeptide(L)'
;MSVLTVGDGDLSYSAAVARSLGDGGFVLATSYEPEATVRSVYAGAAPLEELRRREGAAVLFGVDATDLRGTIPPPFRPGGSRGGRCRCCPGGRYHRIVWNFPCTAAEGGQDGQNDAWDDNRRLLTKFVRGTLRDGWLCARGGEVHLSHKTKPPYGAWDVRGVAEEA
;
A
#
# COMPACT_ATOMS: atom_id res chain seq x y z
N MET A 1 -4.70 -13.51 8.87
CA MET A 1 -4.69 -12.90 7.52
C MET A 1 -3.65 -11.80 7.48
N SER A 2 -3.04 -11.50 6.33
CA SER A 2 -2.05 -10.42 6.21
C SER A 2 -2.44 -9.38 5.17
N VAL A 3 -2.24 -8.11 5.49
CA VAL A 3 -2.57 -6.98 4.64
C VAL A 3 -1.36 -6.06 4.52
N LEU A 4 -1.04 -5.64 3.30
CA LEU A 4 -0.13 -4.54 3.01
C LEU A 4 -0.97 -3.35 2.59
N THR A 5 -0.88 -2.23 3.31
CA THR A 5 -1.48 -0.96 2.88
C THR A 5 -0.37 -0.07 2.34
N VAL A 6 -0.57 0.44 1.13
CA VAL A 6 0.43 1.20 0.38
C VAL A 6 0.02 2.67 0.34
N GLY A 7 0.95 3.55 0.72
CA GLY A 7 0.74 5.00 0.61
C GLY A 7 -0.35 5.55 1.54
N ASP A 8 -0.56 4.94 2.70
CA ASP A 8 -1.52 5.43 3.69
C ASP A 8 -0.94 6.64 4.44
N GLY A 9 -1.28 7.84 3.98
CA GLY A 9 -0.64 9.09 4.40
C GLY A 9 -0.69 9.35 5.90
N ASP A 10 -1.88 9.30 6.51
CA ASP A 10 -2.09 9.55 7.96
C ASP A 10 -2.16 8.25 8.80
N LEU A 11 -2.03 7.10 8.13
CA LEU A 11 -2.07 5.75 8.72
C LEU A 11 -3.43 5.36 9.36
N SER A 12 -4.47 6.19 9.21
CA SER A 12 -5.77 5.97 9.84
C SER A 12 -6.49 4.75 9.26
N TYR A 13 -6.39 4.53 7.95
CA TYR A 13 -6.94 3.36 7.29
C TYR A 13 -6.26 2.08 7.76
N SER A 14 -4.94 2.09 7.85
CA SER A 14 -4.13 0.98 8.34
C SER A 14 -4.46 0.62 9.78
N ALA A 15 -4.64 1.62 10.65
CA ALA A 15 -5.07 1.40 12.03
C ALA A 15 -6.47 0.77 12.09
N ALA A 16 -7.40 1.19 11.22
CA ALA A 16 -8.73 0.58 11.11
C ALA A 16 -8.66 -0.87 10.62
N VAL A 17 -7.84 -1.17 9.61
CA VAL A 17 -7.61 -2.55 9.15
C VAL A 17 -7.03 -3.40 10.28
N ALA A 18 -6.02 -2.89 11.00
CA ALA A 18 -5.41 -3.62 12.11
C ALA A 18 -6.41 -3.93 13.23
N ARG A 19 -7.32 -2.99 13.55
CA ARG A 19 -8.45 -3.23 14.46
C ARG A 19 -9.36 -4.34 13.96
N SER A 20 -9.73 -4.30 12.67
CA SER A 20 -10.66 -5.26 12.09
C SER A 20 -10.11 -6.69 11.99
N LEU A 21 -8.79 -6.85 11.85
CA LEU A 21 -8.18 -8.19 11.77
C LEU A 21 -8.01 -8.87 13.13
N GLY A 22 -8.03 -8.11 14.23
CA GLY A 22 -7.75 -8.61 15.57
C GLY A 22 -6.36 -9.24 15.71
N ASP A 23 -6.18 -10.06 16.75
CA ASP A 23 -4.86 -10.58 17.15
C ASP A 23 -4.32 -11.69 16.24
N GLY A 24 -5.16 -12.27 15.37
CA GLY A 24 -4.75 -13.25 14.35
C GLY A 24 -4.28 -12.62 13.02
N GLY A 25 -4.26 -11.29 12.96
CA GLY A 25 -3.93 -10.50 11.79
C GLY A 25 -2.49 -10.02 11.75
N PHE A 26 -2.04 -9.65 10.55
CA PHE A 26 -0.84 -8.84 10.38
C PHE A 26 -1.08 -7.72 9.38
N VAL A 27 -0.75 -6.48 9.74
CA VAL A 27 -0.78 -5.32 8.82
C VAL A 27 0.63 -4.76 8.67
N LEU A 28 1.10 -4.67 7.43
CA LEU A 28 2.21 -3.79 7.10
C LEU A 28 1.64 -2.49 6.55
N ALA A 29 1.71 -1.44 7.38
CA ALA A 29 1.30 -0.10 7.00
C ALA A 29 2.46 0.64 6.36
N THR A 30 2.25 1.26 5.20
CA THR A 30 3.30 2.04 4.55
C THR A 30 2.84 3.43 4.15
N SER A 31 3.78 4.38 4.21
CA SER A 31 3.66 5.70 3.63
C SER A 31 4.83 5.96 2.68
N TYR A 32 4.57 6.72 1.62
CA TYR A 32 5.63 7.23 0.75
C TYR A 32 6.43 8.33 1.43
N GLU A 33 5.76 9.17 2.21
CA GLU A 33 6.39 10.28 2.92
C GLU A 33 7.30 9.80 4.07
N PRO A 34 8.38 10.52 4.39
CA PRO A 34 9.16 10.28 5.60
C PRO A 34 8.32 10.44 6.87
N GLU A 35 8.68 9.74 7.96
CA GLU A 35 7.98 9.84 9.24
C GLU A 35 7.87 11.28 9.75
N ALA A 36 8.94 12.07 9.58
CA ALA A 36 8.96 13.47 9.99
C ALA A 36 7.87 14.29 9.26
N THR A 37 7.69 14.06 7.96
CA THR A 37 6.63 14.71 7.16
C THR A 37 5.25 14.26 7.64
N VAL A 38 5.03 12.94 7.81
CA VAL A 38 3.75 12.40 8.29
C VAL A 38 3.37 13.00 9.64
N ARG A 39 4.31 13.08 10.61
CA ARG A 39 4.06 13.68 11.92
C ARG A 39 3.79 15.18 11.88
N SER A 40 4.43 15.89 10.94
CA SER A 40 4.26 17.34 10.77
C SER A 40 2.91 17.67 10.14
N VAL A 41 2.54 16.96 9.07
CA VAL A 41 1.31 17.19 8.31
C VAL A 41 0.08 16.70 9.09
N TYR A 42 0.19 15.53 9.72
CA TYR A 42 -0.90 14.91 10.47
C TYR A 42 -0.61 15.01 11.97
N ALA A 43 -0.98 16.15 12.55
CA ALA A 43 -0.78 16.46 13.98
C ALA A 43 -1.42 15.43 14.94
N GLY A 44 -2.25 14.52 14.44
CA GLY A 44 -2.72 13.34 15.15
C GLY A 44 -1.83 12.13 14.88
N ALA A 45 -0.73 11.97 15.61
CA ALA A 45 0.09 10.75 15.55
C ALA A 45 -0.61 9.50 16.14
N ALA A 46 -1.89 9.61 16.54
CA ALA A 46 -2.62 8.53 17.20
C ALA A 46 -2.68 7.22 16.38
N PRO A 47 -2.93 7.24 15.05
CA PRO A 47 -2.90 6.00 14.26
C PRO A 47 -1.51 5.35 14.22
N LEU A 48 -0.45 6.15 14.07
CA LEU A 48 0.93 5.69 14.10
C LEU A 48 1.28 5.04 15.45
N GLU A 49 0.99 5.73 16.55
CA GLU A 49 1.26 5.20 17.89
C GLU A 49 0.41 3.97 18.20
N GLU A 50 -0.84 3.90 17.72
CA GLU A 50 -1.67 2.70 17.83
C GLU A 50 -1.04 1.52 17.09
N LEU A 51 -0.65 1.69 15.83
CA LEU A 51 -0.03 0.63 15.03
C LEU A 51 1.26 0.14 15.68
N ARG A 52 2.10 1.04 16.21
CA ARG A 52 3.35 0.68 16.89
C ARG A 52 3.16 -0.14 18.16
N ARG A 53 2.03 0.01 18.85
CA ARG A 53 1.71 -0.78 20.06
C ARG A 53 1.15 -2.16 19.74
N ARG A 54 0.74 -2.44 18.50
CA ARG A 54 0.15 -3.73 18.11
C ARG A 54 1.22 -4.71 17.67
N GLU A 55 1.23 -5.91 18.26
CA GLU A 55 2.12 -7.00 17.82
C GLU A 55 1.83 -7.45 16.38
N GLY A 56 0.56 -7.37 15.96
CA GLY A 56 0.09 -7.67 14.61
C GLY A 56 0.24 -6.53 13.61
N ALA A 57 1.09 -5.53 13.85
CA ALA A 57 1.32 -4.46 12.91
C ALA A 57 2.79 -4.03 12.81
N ALA A 58 3.15 -3.47 11.66
CA ALA A 58 4.40 -2.78 11.43
C ALA A 58 4.15 -1.56 10.55
N VAL A 59 4.98 -0.52 10.69
CA VAL A 59 4.90 0.70 9.89
C VAL A 59 6.23 0.95 9.18
N LEU A 60 6.18 1.27 7.89
CA LEU A 60 7.33 1.68 7.09
C LEU A 60 7.04 3.03 6.40
N PHE A 61 8.08 3.84 6.27
CA PHE A 61 8.04 5.13 5.58
C PHE A 61 8.99 5.08 4.39
N GLY A 62 8.81 5.97 3.40
CA GLY A 62 9.64 5.97 2.19
C GLY A 62 9.38 4.79 1.25
N VAL A 63 8.19 4.18 1.31
CA VAL A 63 7.86 3.03 0.45
C VAL A 63 7.32 3.52 -0.88
N ASP A 64 8.07 3.27 -1.95
CA ASP A 64 7.68 3.58 -3.33
C ASP A 64 6.79 2.44 -3.87
N ALA A 65 5.55 2.77 -4.22
CA ALA A 65 4.59 1.82 -4.78
C ALA A 65 5.05 1.24 -6.13
N THR A 66 5.88 1.95 -6.88
CA THR A 66 6.44 1.47 -8.15
C THR A 66 7.66 0.56 -7.99
N ASP A 67 8.25 0.53 -6.79
CA ASP A 67 9.37 -0.33 -6.44
C ASP A 67 9.25 -0.87 -5.00
N LEU A 68 8.18 -1.63 -4.76
CA LEU A 68 7.96 -2.29 -3.46
C LEU A 68 9.15 -3.18 -3.09
N ARG A 69 9.77 -3.84 -4.07
CA ARG A 69 10.88 -4.78 -3.85
C ARG A 69 12.15 -4.07 -3.45
N GLY A 70 12.47 -2.91 -4.03
CA GLY A 70 13.61 -2.11 -3.61
C GLY A 70 13.38 -1.44 -2.26
N THR A 71 12.18 -0.93 -1.99
CA THR A 71 11.92 -0.04 -0.85
C THR A 71 11.44 -0.72 0.43
N ILE A 72 10.66 -1.79 0.38
CA ILE A 72 10.29 -2.55 1.58
C ILE A 72 11.46 -3.48 1.94
N PRO A 73 12.06 -3.44 3.13
CA PRO A 73 13.21 -4.29 3.48
C PRO A 73 12.78 -5.70 3.97
N PRO A 74 13.69 -6.69 3.98
CA PRO A 74 13.52 -7.86 4.85
C PRO A 74 13.31 -7.42 6.31
N PRO A 75 12.50 -8.13 7.12
CA PRO A 75 11.85 -9.40 6.83
C PRO A 75 10.48 -9.29 6.14
N PHE A 76 10.06 -8.11 5.69
CA PHE A 76 8.69 -7.85 5.18
C PHE A 76 8.47 -8.15 3.69
N ARG A 77 9.52 -8.54 2.98
CA ARG A 77 9.50 -8.96 1.56
C ARG A 77 8.94 -10.38 1.40
N PRO A 78 8.50 -10.74 0.18
CA PRO A 78 8.31 -12.14 -0.19
C PRO A 78 9.57 -12.97 0.10
N GLY A 79 9.39 -14.12 0.75
CA GLY A 79 10.46 -14.98 1.26
C GLY A 79 10.98 -14.61 2.64
N GLY A 80 10.54 -13.49 3.23
CA GLY A 80 10.97 -13.03 4.56
C GLY A 80 10.22 -13.68 5.72
N SER A 81 10.68 -13.40 6.95
CA SER A 81 10.14 -13.97 8.20
C SER A 81 8.98 -13.20 8.82
N ARG A 82 8.62 -12.02 8.29
CA ARG A 82 7.46 -11.22 8.73
C ARG A 82 6.55 -10.93 7.54
N GLY A 83 5.25 -11.04 7.76
CA GLY A 83 4.22 -11.10 6.70
C GLY A 83 3.27 -12.28 6.97
N GLY A 84 2.30 -12.50 6.09
CA GLY A 84 1.28 -13.52 6.31
C GLY A 84 1.86 -14.91 6.41
N ARG A 85 1.82 -15.50 7.61
CA ARG A 85 2.04 -16.93 7.81
C ARG A 85 0.83 -17.71 7.31
N CYS A 86 0.57 -17.71 6.00
CA CYS A 86 -0.34 -18.68 5.40
C CYS A 86 0.41 -20.02 5.28
N ARG A 87 -0.20 -21.14 5.69
CA ARG A 87 0.35 -22.48 5.36
C ARG A 87 0.55 -22.65 3.84
N CYS A 88 -0.26 -21.96 3.04
CA CYS A 88 -0.17 -21.94 1.59
C CYS A 88 1.01 -21.10 1.04
N CYS A 89 1.57 -20.19 1.85
CA CYS A 89 2.59 -19.23 1.42
C CYS A 89 3.55 -18.94 2.60
N PRO A 90 4.53 -19.81 2.87
CA PRO A 90 5.40 -19.70 4.05
C PRO A 90 6.37 -18.50 4.03
N GLY A 91 6.48 -17.75 2.93
CA GLY A 91 7.46 -16.67 2.77
C GLY A 91 6.84 -15.27 2.67
N GLY A 92 6.30 -14.71 3.76
CA GLY A 92 6.08 -13.26 3.86
C GLY A 92 5.13 -12.62 2.84
N ARG A 93 4.13 -13.35 2.32
CA ARG A 93 3.17 -12.83 1.33
C ARG A 93 1.94 -12.19 1.96
N TYR A 94 1.19 -11.43 1.17
CA TYR A 94 0.00 -10.69 1.59
C TYR A 94 -1.27 -11.27 0.97
N HIS A 95 -2.31 -11.39 1.80
CA HIS A 95 -3.64 -11.79 1.33
C HIS A 95 -4.30 -10.61 0.62
N ARG A 96 -4.05 -9.39 1.09
CA ARG A 96 -4.53 -8.15 0.47
C ARG A 96 -3.40 -7.17 0.35
N ILE A 97 -3.31 -6.52 -0.80
CA ILE A 97 -2.52 -5.31 -0.99
C ILE A 97 -3.51 -4.21 -1.33
N VAL A 98 -3.56 -3.16 -0.52
CA VAL A 98 -4.53 -2.08 -0.68
C VAL A 98 -3.79 -0.79 -0.97
N TRP A 99 -4.21 -0.07 -2.01
CA TRP A 99 -3.75 1.28 -2.27
C TRP A 99 -4.94 2.19 -2.55
N ASN A 100 -5.15 3.15 -1.66
CA ASN A 100 -6.25 4.10 -1.76
C ASN A 100 -5.76 5.39 -2.40
N PHE A 101 -6.47 5.86 -3.41
CA PHE A 101 -6.22 7.12 -4.11
C PHE A 101 -4.79 7.30 -4.66
N PRO A 102 -4.23 6.30 -5.37
CA PRO A 102 -2.90 6.43 -6.01
C PRO A 102 -2.85 7.63 -6.94
N CYS A 103 -1.92 8.55 -6.71
CA CYS A 103 -1.71 9.67 -7.61
C CYS A 103 -0.22 10.06 -7.63
N THR A 104 0.25 10.60 -8.75
CA THR A 104 1.52 11.31 -8.78
C THR A 104 1.39 12.61 -8.00
N ALA A 105 2.39 12.96 -7.19
CA ALA A 105 2.40 14.24 -6.51
C ALA A 105 2.56 15.36 -7.57
N ALA A 106 1.67 16.35 -7.54
CA ALA A 106 1.91 17.62 -8.23
C ALA A 106 2.76 18.55 -7.36
N GLU A 107 3.36 19.58 -7.96
CA GLU A 107 4.00 20.66 -7.20
C GLU A 107 3.03 21.22 -6.14
N GLY A 108 3.51 21.39 -4.92
CA GLY A 108 2.69 21.91 -3.80
C GLY A 108 1.82 20.88 -3.09
N GLY A 109 1.99 19.58 -3.35
CA GLY A 109 1.29 18.51 -2.60
C GLY A 109 -0.16 18.30 -3.02
N GLN A 110 -0.53 18.79 -4.20
CA GLN A 110 -1.84 18.55 -4.80
C GLN A 110 -1.84 17.20 -5.53
N ASP A 111 -3.02 16.57 -5.66
CA ASP A 111 -3.21 15.44 -6.57
C ASP A 111 -2.71 15.84 -7.97
N GLY A 112 -1.86 15.04 -8.61
CA GLY A 112 -1.48 15.15 -10.02
C GLY A 112 -2.69 15.22 -10.94
N GLN A 113 -3.07 16.43 -11.34
CA GLN A 113 -4.24 16.71 -12.17
C GLN A 113 -3.92 16.62 -13.67
N ASN A 114 -4.99 16.44 -14.46
CA ASN A 114 -5.16 16.54 -15.92
C ASN A 114 -3.93 16.29 -16.82
N ASP A 115 -2.88 17.08 -16.71
CA ASP A 115 -1.65 16.96 -17.51
C ASP A 115 -0.76 15.78 -17.08
N ALA A 116 -0.96 15.24 -15.88
CA ALA A 116 -0.24 14.08 -15.35
C ALA A 116 -0.91 12.72 -15.66
N TRP A 117 -1.80 12.70 -16.66
CA TRP A 117 -2.57 11.53 -17.09
C TRP A 117 -1.70 10.27 -17.29
N ASP A 118 -0.72 10.37 -18.18
CA ASP A 118 0.12 9.24 -18.56
C ASP A 118 0.99 8.77 -17.40
N ASP A 119 1.41 9.69 -16.53
CA ASP A 119 2.23 9.36 -15.37
C ASP A 119 1.43 8.64 -14.29
N ASN A 120 0.17 9.03 -14.06
CA ASN A 120 -0.74 8.29 -13.19
C ASN A 120 -1.00 6.87 -13.72
N ARG A 121 -1.18 6.70 -15.03
CA ARG A 121 -1.30 5.36 -15.63
C ARG A 121 -0.01 4.56 -15.48
N ARG A 122 1.15 5.15 -15.78
CA ARG A 122 2.46 4.51 -15.60
C ARG A 122 2.68 4.10 -14.15
N LEU A 123 2.31 4.93 -13.19
CA LEU A 123 2.37 4.66 -11.75
C LEU A 123 1.56 3.40 -11.41
N LEU A 124 0.29 3.36 -11.81
CA LEU A 124 -0.60 2.22 -11.61
C LEU A 124 -0.07 0.95 -12.29
N THR A 125 0.38 1.04 -13.55
CA THR A 125 0.91 -0.10 -14.30
C THR A 125 2.13 -0.69 -13.60
N LYS A 126 3.08 0.15 -13.16
CA LYS A 126 4.28 -0.33 -12.45
C LYS A 126 3.91 -1.02 -11.14
N PHE A 127 3.01 -0.44 -10.36
CA PHE A 127 2.53 -1.03 -9.12
C PHE A 127 1.85 -2.39 -9.34
N VAL A 128 0.87 -2.47 -10.26
CA VAL A 128 0.16 -3.73 -10.52
C VAL A 128 1.14 -4.80 -11.01
N ARG A 129 2.03 -4.46 -11.96
CA ARG A 129 3.06 -5.40 -12.43
C ARG A 129 3.99 -5.87 -11.32
N GLY A 130 4.48 -4.95 -10.48
CA GLY A 130 5.34 -5.28 -9.36
C GLY A 130 4.65 -6.24 -8.38
N THR A 131 3.43 -5.92 -7.97
CA THR A 131 2.67 -6.78 -7.03
C THR A 131 2.40 -8.19 -7.58
N LEU A 132 2.05 -8.31 -8.87
CA LEU A 132 1.78 -9.59 -9.52
C LEU A 132 3.03 -10.43 -9.79
N ARG A 133 4.13 -9.79 -10.26
CA ARG A 133 5.34 -10.49 -10.72
C ARG A 133 6.31 -10.83 -9.61
N ASP A 134 6.41 -10.00 -8.57
CA ASP A 134 7.40 -10.19 -7.48
C ASP A 134 6.91 -11.10 -6.35
N GLY A 135 5.74 -11.73 -6.51
CA GLY A 135 5.25 -12.71 -5.55
C GLY A 135 4.78 -12.11 -4.23
N TRP A 136 4.32 -10.85 -4.24
CA TRP A 136 3.75 -10.18 -3.07
C TRP A 136 2.46 -10.81 -2.59
N LEU A 137 1.65 -11.35 -3.50
CA LEU A 137 0.35 -11.92 -3.19
C LEU A 137 0.45 -13.40 -2.79
N CYS A 138 -0.37 -13.78 -1.82
CA CYS A 138 -0.63 -15.18 -1.51
C CYS A 138 -1.19 -15.89 -2.77
N ALA A 139 -0.64 -17.07 -3.09
CA ALA A 139 -1.03 -17.86 -4.26
C ALA A 139 -2.51 -18.29 -4.25
N ARG A 140 -3.12 -18.40 -3.07
CA ARG A 140 -4.55 -18.71 -2.92
C ARG A 140 -5.29 -17.49 -2.39
N GLY A 141 -6.13 -16.90 -3.23
CA GLY A 141 -7.03 -15.81 -2.83
C GLY A 141 -6.32 -14.49 -2.48
N GLY A 142 -5.11 -14.27 -2.98
CA GLY A 142 -4.44 -12.98 -2.90
C GLY A 142 -5.11 -11.97 -3.84
N GLU A 143 -5.36 -10.76 -3.34
CA GLU A 143 -6.06 -9.71 -4.11
C GLU A 143 -5.34 -8.37 -3.97
N VAL A 144 -5.37 -7.59 -5.04
CA VAL A 144 -4.99 -6.16 -5.04
C VAL A 144 -6.27 -5.33 -5.04
N HIS A 145 -6.38 -4.40 -4.12
CA HIS A 145 -7.54 -3.53 -3.95
C HIS A 145 -7.08 -2.10 -4.24
N LEU A 146 -7.53 -1.56 -5.37
CA LEU A 146 -7.29 -0.18 -5.78
C LEU A 146 -8.59 0.61 -5.65
N SER A 147 -8.56 1.67 -4.85
CA SER A 147 -9.70 2.58 -4.70
C SER A 147 -9.36 3.90 -5.37
N HIS A 148 -10.23 4.38 -6.26
CA HIS A 148 -10.04 5.68 -6.90
C HIS A 148 -11.35 6.45 -7.06
N LYS A 149 -11.24 7.79 -7.13
CA LYS A 149 -12.32 8.69 -7.56
C LYS A 149 -12.71 8.33 -9.01
N THR A 150 -14.00 8.22 -9.28
CA THR A 150 -14.55 7.85 -10.62
C THR A 150 -15.11 9.03 -11.40
N LYS A 151 -15.30 10.19 -10.75
CA LYS A 151 -15.77 11.41 -11.41
C LYS A 151 -14.63 12.06 -12.19
N PRO A 152 -14.93 12.80 -13.27
CA PRO A 152 -13.93 13.62 -13.95
C PRO A 152 -13.20 14.57 -12.98
N PRO A 153 -11.90 14.80 -13.17
CA PRO A 153 -11.04 14.22 -14.22
C PRO A 153 -10.52 12.81 -13.91
N TYR A 154 -10.65 12.35 -12.67
CA TYR A 154 -10.03 11.12 -12.15
C TYR A 154 -10.53 9.82 -12.78
N GLY A 155 -11.81 9.78 -13.18
CA GLY A 155 -12.40 8.63 -13.85
C GLY A 155 -11.71 8.30 -15.17
N ALA A 156 -11.00 9.27 -15.75
CA ALA A 156 -10.20 9.01 -16.91
C ALA A 156 -9.24 7.85 -16.63
N TRP A 157 -8.60 7.73 -15.43
CA TRP A 157 -7.37 6.92 -15.20
C TRP A 157 -7.47 5.47 -15.63
N ASP A 158 -8.70 4.97 -15.72
CA ASP A 158 -9.01 3.65 -16.25
C ASP A 158 -8.17 2.59 -15.53
N VAL A 159 -8.27 2.64 -14.20
CA VAL A 159 -7.62 1.70 -13.28
C VAL A 159 -7.92 0.25 -13.68
N ARG A 160 -9.13 0.01 -14.21
CA ARG A 160 -9.54 -1.30 -14.73
C ARG A 160 -8.72 -1.72 -15.93
N GLY A 161 -8.64 -0.89 -16.98
CA GLY A 161 -7.82 -1.19 -18.16
C GLY A 161 -6.34 -1.34 -17.81
N VAL A 162 -5.81 -0.50 -16.92
CA VAL A 162 -4.42 -0.65 -16.44
C VAL A 162 -4.19 -2.00 -15.77
N ALA A 163 -5.15 -2.48 -14.97
CA ALA A 163 -5.03 -3.78 -14.31
C ALA A 163 -5.16 -4.97 -15.29
N GLU A 164 -5.98 -4.84 -16.34
CA GLU A 164 -6.14 -5.88 -17.37
C GLU A 164 -4.92 -5.99 -18.30
N GLU A 165 -4.15 -4.91 -18.49
CA GLU A 165 -2.94 -4.85 -19.34
C GLU A 165 -1.62 -5.24 -18.62
N ALA A 166 -1.64 -5.39 -17.30
CA ALA A 166 -0.43 -5.52 -16.47
C ALA A 166 0.21 -6.92 -16.50
#